data_AF-A0A962ZYQ0-F1
#
_entry.id   AF-A0A962ZYQ0-F1
#
_cell.length_a   1.000
_cell.length_b   1.000
_cell.length_c   1.000
_cell.angle_alpha   90.00
_cell.angle_beta   90.00
_cell.angle_gamma   90.00
#
_symmetry.space_group_name_H-M   'P 1'
#
loop_
_entity.id
_entity.type
_entity.pdbx_description
1 polymer ?
#
loop_
_entity_poly.entity_id
_entity_poly.type
_entity_poly.pdbx_seq_one_letter_code
_entity_poly.pdbx_strand_id
1 'polypeptide(L)'
;ARKNSGLLYWLLVLVPAALPLFFVIDYAAWLWWYGHTLNDMGAFTVKPFMPTVFGQGKVAQFATHSYPAIGFGLMLAMSLILAVAALIRKRQFKGG
;
A
#
# COMPACT_ATOMS: atom_id res chain seq x y z
N ALA A 1 -19.18 6.75 -29.32
CA ALA A 1 -18.30 7.00 -28.16
C ALA A 1 -16.86 6.60 -28.52
N ARG A 2 -15.84 7.42 -28.20
CA ARG A 2 -14.42 7.09 -28.50
C ARG A 2 -14.00 5.81 -27.76
N LYS A 3 -13.42 4.84 -28.48
CA LYS A 3 -12.94 3.56 -27.93
C LYS A 3 -11.62 3.76 -27.17
N ASN A 4 -11.68 4.39 -26.00
CA ASN A 4 -10.49 4.65 -25.17
C ASN A 4 -10.08 3.37 -24.42
N SER A 5 -9.40 2.46 -25.12
CA SER A 5 -9.01 1.11 -24.64
C SER A 5 -7.50 0.82 -24.76
N GLY A 6 -6.71 1.85 -25.08
CA GLY A 6 -5.26 1.73 -25.22
C GLY A 6 -4.54 1.47 -23.89
N LEU A 7 -3.23 1.17 -23.98
CA LEU A 7 -2.35 0.91 -22.84
C LEU A 7 -2.46 1.99 -21.75
N LEU A 8 -2.44 3.27 -22.15
CA LEU A 8 -2.52 4.41 -21.23
C LEU A 8 -3.82 4.42 -20.41
N TYR A 9 -4.95 4.01 -20.99
CA TYR A 9 -6.20 3.90 -20.25
C TYR A 9 -6.09 2.86 -19.13
N TRP A 10 -5.53 1.69 -19.44
CA TRP A 10 -5.36 0.62 -18.44
C TRP A 10 -4.34 0.98 -17.37
N LEU A 11 -3.27 1.72 -17.70
CA LEU A 11 -2.32 2.24 -16.71
C LEU A 11 -3.02 3.17 -15.72
N LEU A 12 -3.85 4.10 -16.20
CA LEU A 12 -4.61 5.03 -15.35
C LEU A 12 -5.63 4.33 -14.44
N VAL A 13 -6.03 3.10 -14.76
CA VAL A 13 -6.94 2.31 -13.93
C VAL A 13 -6.16 1.42 -12.96
N LEU A 14 -5.18 0.67 -13.47
CA LEU A 14 -4.46 -0.34 -12.70
C LEU A 14 -3.53 0.27 -11.66
N VAL A 15 -2.87 1.38 -11.97
CA VAL A 15 -1.93 2.02 -11.03
C VAL A 15 -2.66 2.53 -9.77
N PRO A 16 -3.74 3.32 -9.86
CA PRO A 16 -4.48 3.73 -8.66
C PRO A 16 -5.21 2.56 -7.98
N ALA A 17 -5.68 1.56 -8.73
CA ALA A 17 -6.27 0.36 -8.15
C ALA A 17 -5.26 -0.46 -7.33
N ALA A 18 -3.99 -0.48 -7.72
CA ALA A 18 -2.92 -1.15 -6.99
C ALA A 18 -2.34 -0.31 -5.84
N LEU A 19 -2.80 0.93 -5.63
CA LEU A 19 -2.26 1.84 -4.61
C LEU A 19 -2.25 1.25 -3.19
N PRO A 20 -3.29 0.54 -2.69
CA PRO A 20 -3.22 -0.09 -1.37
C PRO A 20 -2.07 -1.10 -1.23
N LEU A 21 -1.78 -1.84 -2.30
CA LEU A 21 -0.68 -2.80 -2.30
C LEU A 21 0.67 -2.08 -2.26
N PHE A 22 0.85 -1.08 -3.12
CA PHE A 22 2.08 -0.28 -3.14
C PHE A 22 2.34 0.42 -1.81
N PHE A 23 1.28 0.92 -1.18
CA PHE A 23 1.37 1.54 0.15
C PHE A 23 1.93 0.56 1.19
N VAL A 24 1.43 -0.67 1.26
CA VAL A 24 1.91 -1.67 2.24
C VAL A 24 3.36 -2.07 1.97
N ILE A 25 3.74 -2.22 0.70
CA ILE A 25 5.12 -2.56 0.31
C ILE A 25 6.08 -1.45 0.73
N ASP A 26 5.79 -0.21 0.32
CA ASP A 26 6.64 0.95 0.64
C ASP A 26 6.74 1.17 2.15
N TYR A 27 5.60 1.12 2.84
CA TYR A 27 5.56 1.20 4.31
C TYR A 27 6.43 0.12 4.98
N ALA A 28 6.32 -1.14 4.57
CA ALA A 28 7.11 -2.23 5.15
C ALA A 28 8.61 -2.08 4.83
N ALA A 29 8.95 -1.61 3.62
CA ALA A 29 10.33 -1.33 3.23
C ALA A 29 10.95 -0.23 4.10
N TRP A 30 10.20 0.84 4.38
CA TRP A 30 10.62 1.91 5.28
C TRP A 30 10.81 1.44 6.72
N LEU A 31 9.92 0.60 7.23
CA LEU A 31 10.09 0.02 8.57
C LEU A 31 11.35 -0.83 8.66
N TRP A 32 11.60 -1.65 7.63
CA TRP A 32 12.82 -2.45 7.56
C TRP A 32 14.06 -1.56 7.53
N TRP A 33 14.07 -0.55 6.66
CA TRP A 33 15.18 0.40 6.54
C TRP A 33 15.47 1.08 7.88
N TYR A 34 14.44 1.58 8.55
CA TYR A 34 14.56 2.18 9.88
C TYR A 34 15.22 1.25 10.89
N GLY A 35 14.79 -0.01 10.94
CA GLY A 35 15.33 -0.98 11.89
C GLY A 35 16.75 -1.48 11.57
N HIS A 36 17.27 -1.21 10.37
CA HIS A 36 18.61 -1.60 9.92
C HIS A 36 19.56 -0.41 9.74
N THR A 37 19.05 0.82 9.83
CA THR A 37 19.80 2.06 9.57
C THR A 37 19.59 3.06 10.70
N LEU A 38 19.67 2.58 11.95
CA LEU A 38 19.67 3.46 13.12
C LEU A 38 20.95 4.28 13.17
N ASN A 39 20.83 5.53 13.62
CA ASN A 39 21.98 6.41 13.76
C ASN A 39 22.93 5.90 14.85
N ASP A 40 24.23 5.88 14.56
CA ASP A 40 25.28 5.46 15.50
C ASP A 40 25.35 6.33 16.76
N MET A 41 24.89 7.59 16.69
CA MET A 41 24.75 8.51 17.83
C MET A 41 23.41 8.35 18.57
N GLY A 42 22.61 7.33 18.25
CA GLY A 42 21.34 7.06 18.93
C GLY A 42 21.52 6.73 20.41
N ALA A 43 20.52 7.04 21.23
CA ALA A 43 20.56 6.79 22.67
C ALA A 43 20.65 5.29 23.05
N PHE A 44 20.34 4.38 22.11
CA PHE A 44 20.35 2.94 22.31
C PHE A 44 20.97 2.23 21.12
N THR A 45 21.89 1.31 21.38
CA THR A 45 22.36 0.34 20.39
C THR A 45 21.50 -0.92 20.48
N VAL A 46 20.76 -1.22 19.43
CA VAL A 46 19.94 -2.42 19.33
C VAL A 46 20.38 -3.23 18.11
N LYS A 47 20.25 -4.55 18.20
CA LYS A 47 20.45 -5.42 17.03
C LYS A 47 19.44 -5.05 15.94
N PRO A 48 19.79 -5.18 14.65
CA PRO A 48 18.84 -4.96 13.57
C PRO A 48 17.54 -5.72 13.79
N PHE A 49 16.42 -5.05 13.55
CA PHE A 49 15.09 -5.59 13.77
C PHE A 49 14.13 -5.07 12.70
N MET A 50 12.93 -5.63 12.65
CA MET A 50 11.86 -5.12 11.81
C MET A 50 10.68 -4.71 12.70
N PRO A 51 10.28 -3.42 12.71
CA PRO A 51 9.05 -3.00 13.35
C PRO A 51 7.85 -3.78 12.80
N THR A 52 6.85 -4.00 13.66
CA THR A 52 5.64 -4.75 13.29
C THR A 52 4.83 -3.97 12.25
N VAL A 53 4.64 -4.57 11.07
CA VAL A 53 3.88 -3.96 9.96
C VAL A 53 2.41 -3.76 10.35
N PHE A 54 1.76 -4.79 10.88
CA PHE A 54 0.39 -4.70 11.40
C PHE A 54 0.25 -5.42 12.72
N GLY A 55 -0.54 -4.85 13.63
CA GLY A 55 -0.81 -5.38 14.95
C GLY A 55 0.00 -4.72 16.04
N GLN A 56 0.21 -5.48 17.11
CA GLN A 56 1.03 -5.09 18.25
C GLN A 56 2.42 -5.68 18.14
N GLY A 57 3.42 -4.85 18.41
CA GLY A 57 4.82 -5.24 18.48
C GLY A 57 5.48 -4.71 19.74
N LYS A 58 6.69 -5.19 19.99
CA LYS A 58 7.54 -4.68 21.06
C LYS A 58 8.95 -4.45 20.50
N VAL A 59 9.47 -3.25 20.71
CA VAL A 59 10.82 -2.85 20.34
C VAL A 59 11.50 -2.32 21.59
N ALA A 60 12.49 -3.07 22.08
CA ALA A 60 13.10 -2.85 23.39
C ALA A 60 12.01 -2.76 24.50
N GLN A 61 11.89 -1.62 25.18
CA GLN A 61 10.89 -1.40 26.23
C GLN A 61 9.60 -0.75 25.73
N PHE A 62 9.49 -0.45 24.43
CA PHE A 62 8.35 0.25 23.86
C PHE A 62 7.40 -0.72 23.14
N ALA A 63 6.10 -0.51 23.32
CA ALA A 63 5.07 -1.17 22.53
C ALA A 63 4.82 -0.37 21.23
N THR A 64 4.61 -1.09 20.13
CA THR A 64 4.29 -0.49 18.82
C THR A 64 2.90 -0.91 18.40
N HIS A 65 2.01 0.07 18.20
CA HIS A 65 0.65 -0.16 17.73
C HIS A 65 0.57 0.26 16.27
N SER A 66 0.46 -0.71 15.35
CA SER A 66 0.32 -0.44 13.92
C SER A 66 -0.98 -0.99 13.38
N TYR A 67 -1.95 -0.11 13.14
CA TYR A 67 -3.23 -0.49 12.55
C TYR A 67 -3.60 0.43 11.39
N PRO A 68 -4.23 -0.13 10.34
CA PRO A 68 -4.80 0.69 9.28
C PRO A 68 -5.83 1.66 9.85
N ALA A 69 -5.64 2.94 9.55
CA ALA A 69 -6.60 3.98 9.87
C ALA A 69 -7.58 4.20 8.69
N ILE A 70 -8.49 5.16 8.86
CA ILE A 70 -9.53 5.47 7.87
C ILE A 70 -8.97 5.78 6.47
N GLY A 71 -7.81 6.43 6.37
CA GLY A 71 -7.19 6.74 5.08
C GLY A 71 -6.86 5.50 4.26
N PHE A 72 -6.37 4.43 4.89
CA PHE A 72 -6.13 3.15 4.22
C PHE A 72 -7.44 2.46 3.84
N GLY A 73 -8.46 2.55 4.70
CA GLY A 73 -9.81 2.05 4.37
C GLY A 73 -10.42 2.74 3.15
N LEU A 74 -10.30 4.07 3.05
CA LEU A 74 -10.73 4.84 1.87
C LEU A 74 -9.96 4.43 0.62
N MET A 75 -8.65 4.17 0.75
CA MET A 75 -7.80 3.70 -0.35
C MET A 75 -8.27 2.33 -0.88
N LEU A 76 -8.58 1.39 0.01
CA LEU A 76 -9.16 0.09 -0.34
C LEU A 76 -10.52 0.24 -1.03
N ALA A 77 -11.40 1.10 -0.51
CA ALA A 77 -12.71 1.35 -1.10
C ALA A 77 -12.59 1.92 -2.53
N MET A 78 -11.70 2.89 -2.74
CA MET A 78 -11.42 3.45 -4.06
C MET A 78 -10.84 2.42 -5.03
N SER A 79 -9.90 1.60 -4.56
CA SER A 79 -9.35 0.48 -5.35
C SER A 79 -10.44 -0.48 -5.81
N LEU A 80 -11.34 -0.87 -4.91
CA LEU A 80 -12.46 -1.76 -5.23
C LEU A 80 -13.43 -1.14 -6.24
N ILE A 81 -13.80 0.13 -6.04
CA ILE A 81 -14.70 0.86 -6.95
C ILE A 81 -14.09 0.95 -8.35
N LEU A 82 -12.80 1.28 -8.45
CA LEU A 82 -12.08 1.32 -9.73
C LEU A 82 -12.02 -0.05 -10.40
N ALA A 83 -11.73 -1.11 -9.64
CA ALA A 83 -11.71 -2.47 -10.16
C ALA A 83 -13.07 -2.88 -10.74
N VAL A 84 -14.16 -2.60 -10.03
CA VAL A 84 -15.53 -2.89 -10.49
C VAL A 84 -15.86 -2.07 -11.75
N ALA A 85 -15.57 -0.77 -11.75
CA ALA A 85 -15.79 0.09 -12.92
C ALA A 85 -15.02 -0.41 -14.15
N ALA A 86 -13.78 -0.85 -13.96
CA ALA A 86 -12.94 -1.42 -15.01
C ALA A 86 -13.51 -2.74 -15.57
N LEU A 87 -14.04 -3.61 -14.70
CA LEU A 87 -14.70 -4.86 -15.12
C LEU A 87 -15.96 -4.60 -15.94
N ILE A 88 -16.80 -3.64 -15.51
CA ILE A 88 -18.00 -3.22 -16.25
C ILE A 88 -17.60 -2.71 -17.63
N ARG A 89 -16.61 -1.82 -17.69
CA ARG A 89 -16.10 -1.27 -18.95
C ARG A 89 -15.55 -2.35 -19.88
N LYS A 90 -14.82 -3.33 -19.34
CA LYS A 90 -14.30 -4.47 -20.10
C LYS A 90 -15.41 -5.32 -20.71
N ARG A 91 -16.53 -5.52 -19.99
CA ARG A 91 -17.70 -6.24 -20.50
C ARG A 91 -18.41 -5.46 -21.62
N GLN A 92 -18.60 -4.14 -21.44
CA GLN A 92 -19.22 -3.28 -22.47
C GLN A 92 -18.49 -3.33 -23.82
N PHE A 93 -17.15 -3.42 -23.81
CA PHE A 93 -16.37 -3.50 -25.05
C PHE A 93 -16.24 -4.91 -25.65
N LYS A 94 -16.62 -5.95 -24.92
CA LYS A 94 -16.66 -7.32 -25.44
C LYS A 94 -18.02 -7.68 -26.05
N GLY A 95 -19.09 -6.98 -25.66
CA GLY A 95 -20.47 -7.25 -26.08
C GLY A 95 -21.00 -6.35 -27.20
N GLY A 96 -20.17 -5.46 -27.77
CA GLY A 96 -20.50 -4.63 -28.93
C GLY A 96 -19.31 -4.58 -29.88
#